data_AF-A0A838PG62-F1
#
_entry.id   AF-A0A838PG62-F1
#
_cell.length_a   1.000
_cell.length_b   1.000
_cell.length_c   1.000
_cell.angle_alpha   90.00
_cell.angle_beta   90.00
_cell.angle_gamma   90.00
#
_symmetry.space_group_name_H-M   'P 1'
#
loop_
_entity.id
_entity.type
_entity.pdbx_description
1 polymer ?
#
loop_
_entity_poly.entity_id
_entity_poly.type
_entity_poly.pdbx_seq_one_letter_code
_entity_poly.pdbx_strand_id
1 'polypeptide(L)'
;VLAGTQLADDGPPGTVEVEATLTAPGGGDRQATAVVRETGIGRVVSFNSASLPILPKGDYYALWFVFSGDSAQSPNRISAGTFYPDPDGGSRVRFAATVDPAKYPVLAVTVEKGDGDPAPTLPDVLRSRAGR
;
A
#
# COMPACT_ATOMS: atom_id res chain seq x y z
N VAL A 1 -3.13 32.62 14.56
CA VAL A 1 -2.49 31.72 13.56
C VAL A 1 -1.54 30.84 14.33
N LEU A 2 -1.94 29.60 14.64
CA LEU A 2 -1.02 28.62 15.22
C LEU A 2 -0.36 27.89 14.05
N ALA A 3 0.94 28.09 13.92
CA ALA A 3 1.78 27.34 13.00
C ALA A 3 1.66 25.86 13.37
N GLY A 4 1.15 25.05 12.46
CA GLY A 4 1.11 23.60 12.62
C GLY A 4 2.53 23.08 12.57
N THR A 5 3.12 22.82 13.73
CA THR A 5 4.32 22.01 13.84
C THR A 5 4.02 20.67 13.18
N GLN A 6 4.66 20.42 12.04
CA GLN A 6 4.72 19.10 11.45
C GLN A 6 5.46 18.23 12.47
N LEU A 7 4.70 17.52 13.31
CA LEU A 7 5.26 16.48 14.16
C LEU A 7 6.00 15.53 13.22
N ALA A 8 7.32 15.43 13.40
CA ALA A 8 8.07 14.32 12.86
C ALA A 8 7.42 13.06 13.45
N ASP A 9 6.69 12.36 12.62
CA ASP A 9 6.16 11.05 12.96
C ASP A 9 7.38 10.13 12.96
N ASP A 10 7.97 9.87 14.13
CA ASP A 10 9.12 8.94 14.32
C ASP A 10 8.78 7.51 13.86
N GLY A 11 7.54 7.30 13.40
CA GLY A 11 6.98 6.04 12.97
C GLY A 11 6.58 5.18 14.16
N PRO A 12 5.81 4.11 13.92
CA PRO A 12 5.60 3.09 14.94
C PRO A 12 6.96 2.48 15.33
N PRO A 13 7.17 2.11 16.60
CA PRO A 13 8.39 1.42 17.03
C PRO A 13 8.55 0.11 16.25
N GLY A 14 9.76 -0.20 15.82
CA GLY A 14 10.05 -1.40 15.04
C GLY A 14 11.22 -1.25 14.08
N THR A 15 11.74 -2.39 13.61
CA THR A 15 12.83 -2.48 12.64
C THR A 15 12.29 -2.26 11.24
N VAL A 16 12.86 -1.32 10.48
CA VAL A 16 12.49 -1.15 9.06
C VAL A 16 12.98 -2.36 8.27
N GLU A 17 12.04 -3.06 7.62
CA GLU A 17 12.35 -4.17 6.70
C GLU A 17 12.23 -3.73 5.23
N VAL A 18 11.31 -2.81 4.93
CA VAL A 18 11.08 -2.31 3.57
C VAL A 18 10.86 -0.81 3.60
N GLU A 19 11.55 -0.09 2.72
CA GLU A 19 11.20 1.25 2.26
C GLU A 19 10.97 1.20 0.76
N ALA A 20 9.76 1.58 0.33
CA ALA A 20 9.34 1.44 -1.05
C ALA A 20 8.74 2.74 -1.58
N THR A 21 9.15 3.09 -2.80
CA THR A 21 8.37 3.99 -3.66
C THR A 21 7.55 3.13 -4.62
N LEU A 22 6.24 3.37 -4.67
CA LEU A 22 5.32 2.73 -5.59
C LEU A 22 4.95 3.72 -6.70
N THR A 23 5.03 3.27 -7.95
CA THR A 23 4.77 4.09 -9.14
C THR A 23 3.70 3.45 -10.03
N ALA A 24 3.00 4.24 -10.83
CA ALA A 24 2.04 3.72 -11.81
C ALA A 24 2.70 2.78 -12.84
N PRO A 25 2.24 1.52 -12.98
CA PRO A 25 2.73 0.63 -14.03
C PRO A 25 2.41 1.22 -15.41
N GLY A 26 3.43 1.41 -16.26
CA GLY A 26 3.27 2.05 -17.58
C GLY A 26 3.62 3.54 -17.63
N GLY A 27 4.01 4.14 -16.50
CA GLY A 27 4.39 5.55 -16.42
C GLY A 27 3.22 6.47 -16.01
N GLY A 28 3.57 7.67 -15.56
CA GLY A 28 2.64 8.66 -15.03
C GLY A 28 3.09 9.19 -13.66
N ASP A 29 2.45 10.27 -13.22
CA ASP A 29 2.93 11.06 -12.07
C ASP A 29 2.43 10.53 -10.72
N ARG A 30 1.56 9.50 -10.73
CA ARG A 30 1.04 8.90 -9.50
C ARG A 30 2.12 8.12 -8.77
N GLN A 31 2.34 8.50 -7.52
CA GLN A 31 3.31 7.88 -6.63
C GLN A 31 2.76 7.72 -5.22
N ALA A 32 3.33 6.76 -4.51
CA ALA A 32 3.17 6.59 -3.08
C ALA A 32 4.47 6.12 -2.46
N THR A 33 4.62 6.33 -1.17
CA THR A 33 5.70 5.77 -0.36
C THR A 33 5.12 4.83 0.69
N ALA A 34 5.80 3.73 0.94
CA ALA A 34 5.44 2.80 2.00
C ALA A 34 6.67 2.42 2.82
N VAL A 35 6.49 2.30 4.14
CA VAL A 35 7.49 1.77 5.06
C VAL A 35 6.87 0.60 5.81
N VAL A 36 7.52 -0.56 5.76
CA VAL A 36 7.13 -1.76 6.52
C VAL A 36 8.10 -1.91 7.68
N ARG A 37 7.58 -1.92 8.91
CA ARG A 37 8.35 -2.14 10.12
C ARG A 37 7.94 -3.44 10.78
N GLU A 38 8.91 -4.29 11.09
CA GLU A 38 8.72 -5.41 12.00
C GLU A 38 8.57 -4.90 13.43
N THR A 39 7.58 -5.48 14.11
CA THR A 39 7.24 -5.26 15.52
C THR A 39 7.20 -6.63 16.20
N GLY A 40 7.14 -6.67 17.54
CA GLY A 40 7.14 -7.94 18.27
C GLY A 40 5.97 -8.90 17.97
N ILE A 41 4.89 -8.43 17.33
CA ILE A 41 3.69 -9.23 17.04
C ILE A 41 3.36 -9.35 15.53
N GLY A 42 4.21 -8.82 14.66
CA GLY A 42 3.93 -8.73 13.22
C GLY A 42 4.57 -7.49 12.62
N ARG A 43 3.92 -6.86 11.65
CA ARG A 43 4.42 -5.69 10.95
C ARG A 43 3.39 -4.57 10.93
N VAL A 44 3.89 -3.34 10.86
CA VAL A 44 3.08 -2.18 10.56
C VAL A 44 3.53 -1.60 9.22
N VAL A 45 2.58 -1.42 8.32
CA VAL A 45 2.78 -0.75 7.03
C VAL A 45 2.28 0.67 7.15
N SER A 46 3.17 1.65 7.01
CA SER A 46 2.80 3.07 6.87
C SER A 46 2.80 3.42 5.40
N PHE A 47 1.64 3.79 4.85
CA PHE A 47 1.46 4.14 3.44
C PHE A 47 1.06 5.60 3.30
N ASN A 48 1.73 6.32 2.40
CA ASN A 48 1.46 7.71 2.08
C ASN A 48 1.34 7.93 0.57
N SER A 49 0.29 8.61 0.14
CA SER A 49 0.13 9.12 -1.24
C SER A 49 -0.42 10.54 -1.20
N ALA A 50 -0.21 11.30 -2.28
CA ALA A 50 -0.63 12.71 -2.36
C ALA A 50 -1.79 12.95 -3.34
N SER A 51 -2.00 12.07 -4.32
CA SER A 51 -2.85 12.38 -5.47
C SER A 51 -3.50 11.13 -6.08
N LEU A 52 -4.03 10.24 -5.26
CA LEU A 52 -4.84 9.13 -5.74
C LEU A 52 -6.22 9.66 -6.19
N PRO A 53 -6.72 9.23 -7.37
CA PRO A 53 -8.07 9.59 -7.81
C PRO A 53 -9.15 9.22 -6.78
N ILE A 54 -10.16 10.08 -6.65
CA ILE A 54 -11.36 9.74 -5.89
C ILE A 54 -12.17 8.72 -6.71
N LEU A 55 -12.45 7.58 -6.10
CA LEU A 55 -13.15 6.47 -6.75
C LEU A 55 -14.68 6.64 -6.68
N PRO A 56 -15.43 6.05 -7.63
CA PRO A 56 -16.88 5.94 -7.50
C PRO A 56 -17.29 5.24 -6.21
N LYS A 57 -18.50 5.53 -5.72
CA LYS A 57 -19.04 4.88 -4.54
C LYS A 57 -19.05 3.35 -4.71
N GLY A 58 -18.47 2.65 -3.74
CA GLY A 58 -18.40 1.18 -3.71
C GLY A 58 -17.05 0.62 -4.16
N ASP A 59 -16.21 1.44 -4.81
CA ASP A 59 -14.84 1.07 -5.17
C ASP A 59 -13.87 1.61 -4.12
N TYR A 60 -12.83 0.85 -3.78
CA TYR A 60 -11.81 1.24 -2.79
C TYR A 60 -10.42 0.84 -3.25
N TYR A 61 -9.39 1.41 -2.64
CA TYR A 61 -8.03 0.94 -2.85
C TYR A 61 -7.71 -0.22 -1.90
N ALA A 62 -6.95 -1.19 -2.37
CA ALA A 62 -6.35 -2.22 -1.53
C ALA A 62 -4.83 -2.20 -1.67
N LEU A 63 -4.12 -2.32 -0.55
CA LEU A 63 -2.67 -2.48 -0.52
C LEU A 63 -2.32 -3.96 -0.37
N TRP A 64 -1.39 -4.45 -1.17
CA TRP A 64 -1.01 -5.85 -1.26
C TRP A 64 0.50 -6.04 -1.07
N PHE A 65 0.84 -7.12 -0.39
CA PHE A 65 2.15 -7.78 -0.48
C PHE A 65 2.09 -8.82 -1.60
N VAL A 66 3.00 -8.75 -2.55
CA VAL A 66 2.95 -9.54 -3.79
C VAL A 66 4.17 -10.45 -3.89
N PHE A 67 3.94 -11.74 -4.14
CA PHE A 67 4.97 -12.72 -4.39
C PHE A 67 5.56 -12.51 -5.79
N SER A 68 6.84 -12.84 -6.00
CA SER A 68 7.50 -12.65 -7.29
C SER A 68 6.89 -13.48 -8.44
N GLY A 69 6.24 -14.60 -8.12
CA GLY A 69 5.51 -15.45 -9.08
C GLY A 69 4.01 -15.17 -9.19
N ASP A 70 3.51 -14.08 -8.60
CA ASP A 70 2.10 -13.67 -8.71
C ASP A 70 1.71 -13.37 -10.17
N SER A 71 0.54 -13.85 -10.57
CA SER A 71 -0.03 -13.62 -11.90
C SER A 71 -1.55 -13.68 -11.87
N ALA A 72 -2.21 -13.26 -12.95
CA ALA A 72 -3.66 -13.39 -13.07
C ALA A 72 -4.15 -14.84 -13.00
N GLN A 73 -3.37 -15.79 -13.53
CA GLN A 73 -3.70 -17.23 -13.55
C GLN A 73 -3.31 -17.95 -12.26
N SER A 74 -2.37 -17.38 -11.50
CA SER A 74 -1.94 -17.90 -10.20
C SER A 74 -1.71 -16.71 -9.25
N PRO A 75 -2.80 -16.13 -8.71
CA PRO A 75 -2.68 -15.04 -7.75
C PRO A 75 -1.95 -15.52 -6.51
N ASN A 76 -0.93 -14.78 -6.10
CA ASN A 76 -0.12 -15.05 -4.93
C ASN A 76 0.27 -13.71 -4.28
N ARG A 77 -0.73 -13.10 -3.66
CA ARG A 77 -0.59 -11.85 -2.93
C ARG A 77 -1.45 -11.88 -1.68
N ILE A 78 -1.06 -11.10 -0.68
CA ILE A 78 -1.75 -11.00 0.61
C ILE A 78 -2.09 -9.53 0.86
N SER A 79 -3.35 -9.25 1.16
CA SER A 79 -3.80 -7.89 1.43
C SER A 79 -3.24 -7.41 2.78
N ALA A 80 -2.73 -6.18 2.82
CA ALA A 80 -2.47 -5.45 4.05
C ALA A 80 -3.74 -4.76 4.57
N GLY A 81 -4.69 -4.46 3.68
CA GLY A 81 -5.94 -3.81 4.01
C GLY A 81 -6.43 -2.87 2.89
N THR A 82 -7.56 -2.24 3.15
CA THR A 82 -8.25 -1.36 2.21
C THR A 82 -8.35 0.06 2.74
N PHE A 83 -8.48 1.04 1.84
CA PHE A 83 -8.57 2.45 2.20
C PHE A 83 -9.25 3.28 1.11
N TYR A 84 -9.66 4.48 1.52
CA TYR A 84 -10.05 5.57 0.64
C TYR A 84 -9.09 6.74 0.85
N PRO A 85 -8.71 7.48 -0.20
CA PRO A 85 -8.07 8.76 -0.02
C PRO A 85 -9.01 9.76 0.64
N ASP A 86 -8.44 10.82 1.21
CA ASP A 86 -9.17 12.02 1.61
C ASP A 86 -9.74 12.77 0.38
N PRO A 87 -10.57 13.81 0.56
CA PRO A 87 -11.17 14.55 -0.54
C PRO A 87 -10.18 15.22 -1.52
N ASP A 88 -8.93 15.43 -1.11
CA ASP A 88 -7.87 16.02 -1.96
C ASP A 88 -7.05 14.93 -2.69
N GLY A 89 -7.40 13.65 -2.52
CA GLY A 89 -6.68 12.51 -3.09
C GLY A 89 -5.49 12.05 -2.26
N GLY A 90 -5.26 12.64 -1.09
CA GLY A 90 -4.21 12.27 -0.16
C GLY A 90 -4.55 10.98 0.58
N SER A 91 -3.53 10.22 0.99
CA SER A 91 -3.72 9.09 1.91
C SER A 91 -2.57 9.05 2.90
N ARG A 92 -2.90 8.91 4.18
CA ARG A 92 -1.95 8.59 5.25
C ARG A 92 -2.59 7.52 6.11
N VAL A 93 -2.27 6.26 5.79
CA VAL A 93 -2.91 5.10 6.42
C VAL A 93 -1.86 4.16 7.00
N ARG A 94 -2.27 3.42 8.03
CA ARG A 94 -1.45 2.39 8.66
C ARG A 94 -2.20 1.08 8.67
N PHE A 95 -1.51 0.00 8.32
CA PHE A 95 -2.04 -1.34 8.34
C PHE A 95 -1.22 -2.21 9.28
N ALA A 96 -1.90 -3.04 10.07
CA ALA A 96 -1.25 -4.17 10.73
C ALA A 96 -1.21 -5.33 9.72
N ALA A 97 -0.04 -5.94 9.55
CA ALA A 97 0.15 -7.09 8.67
C ALA A 97 1.03 -8.11 9.35
N THR A 98 0.92 -9.38 8.99
CA THR A 98 1.84 -10.44 9.45
C THR A 98 2.69 -10.99 8.32
N VAL A 99 2.51 -10.47 7.10
CA VAL A 99 3.19 -10.91 5.88
C VAL A 99 4.69 -10.68 5.99
N ASP A 100 5.48 -11.69 5.66
CA ASP A 100 6.94 -11.62 5.58
C ASP A 100 7.37 -10.97 4.25
N PRO A 101 7.96 -9.77 4.25
CA PRO A 101 8.36 -9.08 3.03
C PRO A 101 9.51 -9.79 2.30
N ALA A 102 10.29 -10.65 2.95
CA ALA A 102 11.30 -11.45 2.26
C ALA A 102 10.65 -12.49 1.33
N LYS A 103 9.43 -12.94 1.64
CA LYS A 103 8.63 -13.82 0.78
C LYS A 103 7.79 -13.03 -0.23
N TYR A 104 7.26 -11.88 0.18
CA TYR A 104 6.42 -11.02 -0.65
C TYR A 104 7.08 -9.64 -0.85
N PRO A 105 8.12 -9.55 -1.71
CA PRO A 105 9.03 -8.39 -1.74
C PRO A 105 8.49 -7.18 -2.48
N VAL A 106 7.29 -7.26 -3.04
CA VAL A 106 6.67 -6.18 -3.82
C VAL A 106 5.42 -5.69 -3.11
N LEU A 107 5.27 -4.38 -3.03
CA LEU A 107 4.02 -3.74 -2.63
C LEU A 107 3.26 -3.29 -3.87
N ALA A 108 1.95 -3.54 -3.90
CA ALA A 108 1.08 -3.11 -4.99
C ALA A 108 -0.22 -2.51 -4.45
N VAL A 109 -0.79 -1.58 -5.20
CA VAL A 109 -2.12 -1.03 -4.94
C VAL A 109 -3.01 -1.35 -6.13
N THR A 110 -4.24 -1.78 -5.86
CA THR A 110 -5.30 -2.01 -6.86
C THR A 110 -6.52 -1.16 -6.52
N VAL A 111 -7.43 -1.02 -7.49
CA VAL A 111 -8.80 -0.53 -7.25
C VAL A 111 -9.71 -1.74 -7.20
N GLU A 112 -10.31 -1.99 -6.04
CA GLU A 112 -11.18 -3.14 -5.77
C GLU A 112 -12.65 -2.75 -5.77
N LYS A 113 -13.50 -3.74 -6.06
CA LYS A 113 -14.95 -3.61 -6.04
C LYS A 113 -15.53 -4.05 -4.69
N GLY A 114 -16.63 -3.42 -4.30
CA GLY A 114 -17.45 -3.82 -3.14
C GLY A 114 -18.45 -4.94 -3.44
N ASP A 115 -18.10 -5.87 -4.32
CA ASP A 115 -18.96 -7.00 -4.73
C ASP A 115 -18.78 -8.25 -3.86
N GLY A 116 -17.79 -8.24 -2.97
CA GLY A 116 -17.50 -9.34 -2.04
C GLY A 116 -16.58 -10.42 -2.61
N ASP A 117 -16.04 -10.25 -3.82
CA ASP A 117 -14.98 -11.12 -4.34
C ASP A 117 -13.66 -10.80 -3.64
N PRO A 118 -13.01 -11.77 -2.96
CA PRO A 118 -11.71 -11.54 -2.34
C PRO A 118 -10.53 -11.53 -3.34
N ALA A 119 -10.76 -11.90 -4.60
CA ALA A 119 -9.71 -11.89 -5.62
C ALA A 119 -9.30 -10.45 -5.95
N PRO A 120 -8.00 -10.18 -6.17
CA PRO A 120 -7.54 -8.85 -6.52
C PRO A 120 -8.02 -8.44 -7.92
N THR A 121 -8.53 -7.22 -8.03
CA THR A 121 -8.83 -6.59 -9.30
C THR A 121 -7.53 -6.15 -9.96
N LEU A 122 -7.15 -6.81 -11.06
CA LEU A 122 -6.02 -6.41 -11.89
C LEU A 122 -6.46 -5.36 -12.95
N PRO A 123 -5.57 -4.47 -13.42
CA PRO A 123 -4.15 -4.36 -13.08
C PRO A 123 -3.87 -3.53 -11.80
N ASP A 124 -2.63 -3.62 -11.31
CA ASP A 124 -2.15 -2.73 -10.25
C ASP A 124 -2.16 -1.26 -10.73
N VAL A 125 -2.61 -0.34 -9.88
CA VAL A 125 -2.56 1.11 -10.14
C VAL A 125 -1.27 1.75 -9.65
N LEU A 126 -0.62 1.16 -8.65
CA LEU A 126 0.72 1.52 -8.18
C LEU A 126 1.47 0.24 -7.83
N ARG A 127 2.78 0.20 -8.07
CA ARG A 127 3.62 -0.96 -7.75
C ARG A 127 5.04 -0.53 -7.37
N SER A 128 5.61 -1.16 -6.36
CA SER A 128 7.03 -1.00 -6.03
C SER A 128 7.90 -1.89 -6.91
N ARG A 129 9.20 -1.60 -6.93
CA ARG A 129 10.18 -2.62 -7.31
C ARG A 129 10.28 -3.65 -6.18
N ALA A 130 10.76 -4.85 -6.50
CA ALA A 130 11.16 -5.78 -5.47
C ALA A 130 12.27 -5.14 -4.63
N GLY A 131 12.12 -5.18 -3.30
CA GLY A 131 13.21 -4.81 -2.39
C GLY A 131 14.45 -5.65 -2.67
N ARG A 132 15.64 -5.05 -2.53
CA ARG A 132 16.89 -5.82 -2.46
C ARG A 132 17.08 -6.39 -1.07
#